data_AF-A0A3S3VHR4-F1
#
_entry.id   AF-A0A3S3VHR4-F1
#
_cell.length_a   1.000
_cell.length_b   1.000
_cell.length_c   1.000
_cell.angle_alpha   90.00
_cell.angle_beta   90.00
_cell.angle_gamma   90.00
#
_symmetry.space_group_name_H-M   'P 1'
#
loop_
_entity.id
_entity.type
_entity.pdbx_description
1 polymer ?
#
loop_
_entity_poly.entity_id
_entity_poly.type
_entity_poly.pdbx_seq_one_letter_code
_entity_poly.pdbx_strand_id
1 'polypeptide(L)' 'MTPHIATATFDDASHAEDAHEYLLGNEFLEEDIELIPAANGPQVIMNIKTQTSRLAQEAVDVLRNYGGTGISYYEVG' A
#
# COMPACT_ATOMS: atom_id res chain seq x y z
N MET A 1 -18.84 8.38 -0.87
CA MET A 1 -17.93 7.30 -1.29
C MET A 1 -17.33 6.73 -0.03
N THR A 2 -17.36 5.42 0.14
CA THR A 2 -16.76 4.74 1.29
C THR A 2 -15.27 4.57 0.98
N PRO A 3 -14.35 5.15 1.75
CA PRO A 3 -12.93 4.98 1.52
C PRO A 3 -12.50 3.52 1.70
N HIS A 4 -11.56 3.08 0.87
CA HIS A 4 -11.01 1.73 0.83
C HIS A 4 -9.54 1.78 1.22
N ILE A 5 -9.10 0.84 2.05
CA ILE A 5 -7.69 0.73 2.44
C ILE A 5 -7.13 -0.61 1.97
N ALA A 6 -6.07 -0.53 1.17
CA ALA A 6 -5.21 -1.67 0.87
C ALA A 6 -3.98 -1.61 1.78
N THR A 7 -3.61 -2.72 2.39
CA THR A 7 -2.43 -2.79 3.26
C THR A 7 -1.59 -4.01 2.94
N ALA A 8 -0.26 -3.87 3.06
CA ALA A 8 0.69 -4.97 2.98
C ALA A 8 1.92 -4.69 3.85
N THR A 9 2.61 -5.77 4.20
CA THR A 9 3.89 -5.75 4.91
C THR A 9 5.01 -6.17 3.96
N PHE A 10 6.01 -5.33 3.80
CA PHE A 10 7.25 -5.62 3.11
C PHE A 10 8.31 -6.06 4.12
N ASP A 11 9.16 -7.01 3.73
CA ASP A 11 10.26 -7.49 4.58
C ASP A 11 11.46 -6.54 4.61
N ASP A 12 11.54 -5.59 3.67
CA ASP A 12 12.54 -4.54 3.61
C ASP A 12 11.97 -3.22 3.09
N ALA A 13 12.71 -2.14 3.33
CA ALA A 13 12.32 -0.80 2.91
C ALA A 13 12.45 -0.60 1.39
N SER A 14 13.36 -1.29 0.71
CA SER A 14 13.62 -1.09 -0.72
C SER A 14 12.41 -1.51 -1.57
N HIS A 15 11.80 -2.66 -1.30
CA HIS A 15 10.59 -3.07 -2.00
C HIS A 15 9.40 -2.15 -1.69
N ALA A 16 9.31 -1.63 -0.47
CA ALA A 16 8.27 -0.67 -0.10
C ALA A 16 8.46 0.67 -0.84
N GLU A 17 9.70 1.14 -1.00
CA GLU A 17 10.04 2.34 -1.77
C GLU A 17 9.73 2.16 -3.26
N ASP A 18 10.12 1.03 -3.86
CA ASP A 18 9.82 0.73 -5.26
C ASP A 18 8.30 0.69 -5.54
N ALA A 19 7.53 0.07 -4.63
CA ALA A 19 6.07 0.06 -4.71
C ALA A 19 5.49 1.48 -4.57
N HIS A 20 6.04 2.28 -3.65
CA HIS A 20 5.62 3.66 -3.42
C HIS A 20 5.82 4.52 -4.67
N GLU A 21 7.01 4.48 -5.29
CA GLU A 21 7.30 5.23 -6.52
C GLU A 21 6.37 4.84 -7.66
N TYR A 22 6.08 3.54 -7.80
CA TYR A 22 5.15 3.06 -8.81
C TYR A 22 3.73 3.58 -8.62
N LEU A 23 3.24 3.60 -7.37
CA LEU A 23 1.90 4.10 -7.03
C LEU A 23 1.78 5.60 -7.35
N LEU A 24 2.77 6.41 -6.98
CA LEU A 24 2.81 7.83 -7.32
C LEU A 24 2.79 8.08 -8.84
N GLY A 25 3.32 7.14 -9.62
CA GLY A 25 3.25 7.16 -11.08
C GLY A 25 1.88 6.78 -11.68
N ASN A 26 1.00 6.12 -10.90
CA ASN A 26 -0.25 5.49 -11.34
C ASN A 26 -1.49 6.09 -10.64
N GLU A 27 -1.60 7.42 -10.66
CA GLU A 27 -2.77 8.18 -10.16
C GLU A 27 -2.96 8.21 -8.63
N PHE A 28 -2.07 7.62 -7.83
CA PHE A 28 -2.12 7.75 -6.36
C PHE A 28 -1.44 9.04 -5.91
N LEU A 29 -1.95 9.63 -4.83
CA LEU A 29 -1.36 10.80 -4.20
C LEU A 29 -0.47 10.39 -3.03
N GLU A 30 0.57 11.17 -2.75
CA GLU A 30 1.46 10.92 -1.61
C GLU A 30 0.71 10.97 -0.27
N GLU A 31 -0.34 11.79 -0.17
CA GLU A 31 -1.20 11.85 1.02
C GLU A 31 -2.06 10.60 1.25
N ASP A 32 -2.25 9.78 0.21
CA ASP A 32 -3.01 8.54 0.29
C ASP A 32 -2.16 7.36 0.76
N ILE A 33 -0.83 7.48 0.71
CA ILE A 33 0.11 6.40 1.02
C ILE A 33 0.79 6.66 2.35
N GLU A 34 0.68 5.70 3.26
CA GLU A 34 1.32 5.75 4.58
C GLU A 34 2.31 4.59 4.72
N LEU A 35 3.59 4.92 4.91
CA LEU A 35 4.66 3.98 5.19
C LEU A 35 4.96 3.97 6.71
N ILE A 36 4.76 2.83 7.33
CA ILE A 36 4.97 2.61 8.76
C ILE A 36 6.12 1.61 8.93
N PRO A 37 7.36 2.07 9.17
CA PRO A 37 8.47 1.17 9.45
C PRO A 37 8.26 0.46 10.80
N ALA A 38 8.65 -0.81 10.86
CA ALA A 38 8.58 -1.59 12.09
C ALA A 38 9.54 -1.01 13.14
N ALA A 39 9.11 -1.00 14.41
CA ALA A 39 9.95 -0.52 15.51
C ALA A 39 11.23 -1.35 15.69
N ASN A 40 11.20 -2.63 15.31
CA ASN A 40 12.34 -3.53 15.33
C ASN A 40 12.38 -4.35 14.04
N GLY A 41 13.44 -4.19 13.26
CA GLY A 41 13.67 -4.96 12.03
C GLY A 41 13.49 -4.14 10.75
N PRO A 42 13.74 -4.78 9.59
CA PRO A 42 13.71 -4.11 8.27
C PRO A 42 12.29 -3.94 7.69
N GLN A 43 11.27 -4.48 8.35
CA GLN A 43 9.92 -4.56 7.83
C GLN A 43 9.24 -3.19 7.74
N VAL A 44 8.39 -3.02 6.73
CA VAL A 44 7.62 -1.79 6.51
C VAL A 44 6.19 -2.16 6.17
N ILE A 45 5.22 -1.57 6.86
CA ILE A 45 3.81 -1.67 6.52
C ILE A 45 3.46 -0.50 5.61
N MET A 46 2.83 -0.78 4.47
CA MET A 46 2.29 0.23 3.58
C MET A 46 0.77 0.19 3.63
N ASN A 47 0.13 1.32 3.94
CA ASN A 47 -1.31 1.51 3.84
C ASN A 47 -1.62 2.48 2.70
N ILE A 48 -2.58 2.13 1.85
CA ILE A 48 -2.97 2.92 0.69
C ILE A 48 -4.46 3.21 0.79
N LYS A 49 -4.82 4.47 0.99
CA LYS A 49 -6.19 4.95 0.98
C LYS A 49 -6.63 5.19 -0.45
N THR A 50 -7.83 4.75 -0.78
CA THR A 50 -8.39 4.88 -2.12
C THR A 50 -9.86 5.25 -2.05
N GLN A 51 -10.32 6.01 -3.04
CA GLN A 51 -11.70 6.51 -3.07
C GLN A 51 -12.69 5.51 -3.70
N THR A 52 -12.16 4.50 -4.40
CA THR A 52 -12.96 3.50 -5.12
C THR A 52 -12.37 2.11 -4.95
N SER A 53 -13.22 1.10 -4.98
CA SER A 53 -12.81 -0.30 -4.92
C SER A 53 -11.91 -0.72 -6.10
N ARG A 54 -12.05 -0.07 -7.27
CA ARG A 54 -11.17 -0.30 -8.42
C ARG A 54 -9.73 0.08 -8.10
N LEU A 55 -9.51 1.31 -7.61
CA LEU A 55 -8.18 1.79 -7.22
C LEU A 55 -7.61 0.95 -6.07
N ALA A 56 -8.44 0.53 -5.12
CA ALA A 56 -8.03 -0.36 -4.06
C ALA A 56 -7.51 -1.71 -4.58
N GLN A 57 -8.17 -2.27 -5.60
CA GLN A 57 -7.74 -3.52 -6.21
C GLN A 57 -6.42 -3.35 -6.99
N GLU A 58 -6.26 -2.24 -7.70
CA GLU A 58 -5.00 -1.89 -8.36
C GLU A 58 -3.86 -1.73 -7.35
N ALA A 59 -4.12 -1.07 -6.23
CA ALA A 59 -3.17 -0.97 -5.12
C ALA A 59 -2.77 -2.35 -4.59
N VAL A 60 -3.74 -3.24 -4.36
CA VAL A 60 -3.47 -4.64 -3.95
C VAL A 60 -2.60 -5.38 -4.96
N ASP A 61 -2.85 -5.21 -6.25
CA ASP A 61 -2.08 -5.86 -7.31
C ASP A 61 -0.64 -5.33 -7.36
N VAL A 62 -0.45 -4.02 -7.16
CA VAL A 62 0.88 -3.41 -7.00
C VAL A 62 1.59 -3.97 -5.78
N LEU A 63 0.96 -3.92 -4.60
CA LEU A 63 1.53 -4.44 -3.37
C LEU A 63 1.98 -5.90 -3.53
N ARG A 64 1.19 -6.73 -4.21
CA ARG A 64 1.55 -8.12 -4.51
C ARG A 64 2.73 -8.24 -5.47
N ASN A 65 2.78 -7.44 -6.53
CA ASN A 65 3.85 -7.50 -7.53
C ASN A 65 5.22 -7.11 -6.96
N TYR A 66 5.24 -6.20 -5.99
CA TYR A 66 6.46 -5.73 -5.35
C TYR A 66 6.85 -6.53 -4.10
N GLY A 67 6.20 -7.68 -3.85
CA GLY A 67 6.59 -8.60 -2.77
C GLY A 67 5.94 -8.32 -1.42
N GLY A 68 4.90 -7.49 -1.37
CA GLY A 68 4.09 -7.29 -0.18
C GLY A 68 3.44 -8.59 0.31
N THR A 69 3.55 -8.85 1.61
CA THR A 69 2.96 -9.99 2.29
C THR A 69 1.85 -9.53 3.24
N GLY A 70 1.05 -10.48 3.76
CA GLY A 70 -0.05 -10.13 4.67
C GLY A 70 -1.08 -9.18 4.06
N ILE A 71 -1.24 -9.22 2.73
CA ILE A 71 -2.07 -8.27 2.00
C ILE A 71 -3.51 -8.37 2.47
N SER A 72 -4.08 -7.24 2.88
CA SER A 72 -5.51 -7.16 3.20
C SER A 72 -6.15 -5.91 2.61
N TYR A 73 -7.47 -6.00 2.45
CA TYR A 73 -8.31 -4.97 1.88
C TYR A 73 -9.55 -4.84 2.76
N TYR A 74 -9.90 -3.61 3.15
CA TYR A 74 -11.11 -3.35 3.92
C TYR A 74 -11.73 -1.99 3.59
N GLU A 75 -13.04 -1.91 3.77
CA GLU A 75 -13.84 -0.69 3.60
C GLU A 75 -13.94 0.05 4.93
N VAL A 76 -13.76 1.37 4.92
CA VAL A 76 -13.90 2.22 6.10
C VAL A 76 -15.21 2.98 6.00
N GLY A 77 -16.21 2.51 6.74
CA GLY A 77 -17.57 3.07 6.81
C GLY A 77 -17.78 4.06 7.96
#